data_AF-A0A2V5RTV6-F1
#
_entry.id   AF-A0A2V5RTV6-F1
#
_cell.length_a   1.000
_cell.length_b   1.000
_cell.length_c   1.000
_cell.angle_alpha   90.00
_cell.angle_beta   90.00
_cell.angle_gamma   90.00
#
_symmetry.space_group_name_H-M   'P 1'
#
loop_
_entity.id
_entity.type
_entity.pdbx_description
1 polymer ?
#
loop_
_entity_poly.entity_id
_entity_poly.type
_entity_poly.pdbx_seq_one_letter_code
_entity_poly.pdbx_strand_id
1 'polypeptide(L)' 'GRVLAITALGSTLEHARERAYDAVSRIHFENCHYRRDIALGPVAANIRELS' A
#
# COMPACT_ATOMS: atom_id res chain seq x y z
N GLY A 1 -17.56 5.52 -5.50
CA GLY A 1 -17.46 4.86 -4.18
C GLY A 1 -16.14 4.11 -4.05
N ARG A 2 -15.87 3.44 -2.92
CA ARG A 2 -14.71 2.53 -2.77
C ARG A 2 -15.09 1.14 -3.28
N VAL A 3 -14.25 0.53 -4.12
CA VAL A 3 -14.55 -0.75 -4.79
C VAL A 3 -13.79 -1.90 -4.14
N LEU A 4 -12.47 -1.77 -3.98
CA LEU A 4 -11.58 -2.78 -3.42
C LEU A 4 -10.57 -2.14 -2.47
N ALA A 5 -10.07 -2.94 -1.53
CA ALA A 5 -8.88 -2.63 -0.74
C ALA A 5 -7.83 -3.72 -0.98
N ILE A 6 -6.60 -3.31 -1.28
CA ILE A 6 -5.48 -4.22 -1.51
C ILE A 6 -4.60 -4.20 -0.27
N THR A 7 -4.23 -5.39 0.22
CA THR A 7 -3.35 -5.55 1.37
C THR A 7 -2.26 -6.56 1.02
N ALA A 8 -1.03 -6.24 1.38
CA ALA A 8 0.11 -7.11 1.21
C ALA A 8 0.98 -7.13 2.46
N LEU A 9 1.62 -8.27 2.70
CA LEU A 9 2.56 -8.45 3.81
C LEU A 9 4.00 -8.41 3.28
N GLY A 10 4.91 -7.85 4.07
CA GLY A 10 6.33 -7.75 3.80
C GLY A 10 7.13 -7.71 5.10
N SER A 11 8.41 -8.08 5.03
CA SER A 11 9.33 -8.01 6.18
C SER A 11 9.67 -6.57 6.58
N THR A 12 9.47 -5.62 5.67
CA THR A 12 9.56 -4.19 5.89
C THR A 12 8.33 -3.51 5.31
N LEU A 13 8.10 -2.25 5.69
CA LEU A 13 7.01 -1.47 5.13
C LEU A 13 7.20 -1.25 3.62
N GLU A 14 8.44 -1.02 3.18
CA GLU A 14 8.78 -0.84 1.78
C GLU A 14 8.39 -2.07 0.96
N HIS A 15 8.76 -3.27 1.43
CA HIS A 15 8.35 -4.53 0.79
C HIS A 15 6.83 -4.74 0.77
N ALA A 16 6.14 -4.44 1.87
CA ALA A 16 4.68 -4.54 1.91
C ALA A 16 4.02 -3.55 0.92
N ARG A 17 4.55 -2.33 0.84
CA ARG A 17 4.10 -1.27 -0.08
C ARG A 17 4.31 -1.67 -1.54
N GLU A 18 5.52 -2.12 -1.91
CA GLU A 18 5.83 -2.58 -3.27
C GLU A 18 4.89 -3.69 -3.70
N ARG A 19 4.71 -4.72 -2.87
CA ARG A 19 3.79 -5.84 -3.15
C ARG A 19 2.35 -5.38 -3.32
N ALA A 20 1.88 -4.40 -2.53
CA ALA A 20 0.54 -3.86 -2.67
C ALA A 20 0.36 -3.13 -4.02
N TYR A 21 1.37 -2.36 -4.44
CA TYR A 21 1.36 -1.69 -5.74
C TYR A 21 1.50 -2.64 -6.94
N ASP A 22 2.29 -3.71 -6.78
CA ASP A 22 2.40 -4.78 -7.78
C ASP A 22 1.12 -5.59 -7.93
N ALA A 23 0.35 -5.75 -6.85
CA ALA A 23 -0.94 -6.42 -6.90
C ALA A 23 -2.01 -5.55 -7.57
N VAL A 24 -2.10 -4.26 -7.19
CA VAL A 24 -3.11 -3.36 -7.78
C VAL A 24 -2.83 -3.06 -9.25
N SER A 25 -1.57 -3.04 -9.69
CA SER A 25 -1.20 -2.81 -11.09
C SER A 25 -1.66 -3.92 -12.04
N ARG A 26 -2.04 -5.09 -11.52
CA ARG A 26 -2.57 -6.21 -12.31
C ARG A 26 -4.09 -6.14 -12.49
N ILE A 27 -4.78 -5.28 -11.74
CA ILE A 27 -6.24 -5.17 -11.73
C ILE A 27 -6.66 -3.99 -12.61
N HIS A 28 -7.54 -4.24 -13.58
CA HIS A 28 -8.01 -3.21 -14.51
C HIS A 28 -9.53 -3.28 -14.69
N PHE A 29 -10.17 -2.12 -14.65
CA PHE A 29 -11.59 -1.92 -14.96
C PHE A 29 -11.81 -0.45 -15.34
N GLU A 30 -12.96 -0.16 -15.95
CA GLU A 30 -13.30 1.19 -16.38
C GLU A 30 -13.30 2.17 -15.20
N ASN A 31 -12.66 3.33 -15.37
CA ASN A 31 -12.53 4.36 -14.33
C ASN A 31 -11.84 3.86 -13.03
N CYS A 32 -10.88 2.93 -13.15
CA CYS A 32 -10.06 2.48 -12.02
C CYS A 32 -9.07 3.58 -11.59
N HIS A 33 -9.20 4.02 -10.34
CA HIS A 33 -8.31 5.02 -9.74
C HIS A 33 -7.84 4.57 -8.36
N TYR A 34 -6.54 4.72 -8.10
CA TYR A 34 -5.94 4.48 -6.80
C TYR A 34 -4.80 5.46 -6.55
N ARG A 35 -4.56 5.73 -5.26
CA ARG A 35 -3.44 6.57 -4.79
C ARG A 35 -2.11 5.86 -5.01
N ARG A 36 -1.05 6.60 -5.30
CA ARG A 36 0.33 6.09 -5.51
C ARG A 36 1.31 6.48 -4.40
N ASP A 37 0.82 7.22 -3.42
CA ASP A 37 1.59 7.91 -2.40
C ASP A 37 1.43 7.31 -0.99
N ILE A 38 0.68 6.22 -0.87
CA ILE A 38 0.54 5.50 0.40
C ILE A 38 1.91 5.01 0.85
N ALA A 39 2.25 5.30 2.11
CA ALA A 39 3.50 4.90 2.79
C ALA A 39 4.81 5.40 2.12
N LEU A 40 4.81 6.59 1.50
CA LEU A 40 6.02 7.23 0.96
C LEU A 40 6.89 7.96 2.01
N GLY A 41 6.35 8.25 3.19
CA GLY A 41 7.05 8.98 4.26
C GLY A 41 7.78 8.07 5.26
N PRO A 42 8.64 8.63 6.14
CA PRO A 42 9.34 7.87 7.17
C PRO A 42 8.35 7.34 8.22
N VAL A 43 7.85 6.12 8.02
CA VAL A 43 6.94 5.47 8.97
C VAL A 43 7.64 4.96 10.23
N ALA A 44 8.99 4.94 10.22
CA ALA A 44 9.81 4.58 11.37
C ALA A 44 9.52 5.42 12.64
N ALA A 45 8.92 6.60 12.51
CA ALA A 45 8.55 7.45 13.65
C ALA A 45 7.39 6.86 14.49
N ASN A 46 6.42 6.16 13.89
CA ASN A 46 5.17 5.81 14.58
C ASN A 46 5.11 4.36 15.10
N ILE A 47 6.06 3.50 14.72
CA ILE A 47 6.08 2.08 15.14
C ILE A 47 6.75 1.92 16.53
N ARG A 48 7.66 2.84 16.90
CA ARG A 48 8.39 2.79 18.18
C ARG A 48 7.53 3.18 19.39
N GLU A 49 6.40 3.84 19.19
CA GLU A 49 5.48 4.22 20.27
C GLU A 49 4.44 3.13 20.61
N LEU A 50 4.43 2.01 19.88
CA LEU A 50 3.50 0.88 20.06
C LEU A 50 4.19 -0.37 20.65
N SER A 51 5.45 -0.26 21.07
CA SER A 51 6.25 -1.32 21.73
C SER A 51 6.37 -1.04 23.22
#